data_AF-F2BV41-F1
#
_entry.id   AF-F2BV41-F1
#
_cell.length_a   1.000
_cell.length_b   1.000
_cell.length_c   1.000
_cell.angle_alpha   90.00
_cell.angle_beta   90.00
_cell.angle_gamma   90.00
#
_symmetry.space_group_name_H-M   'P 1'
#
loop_
_entity.id
_entity.type
_entity.pdbx_description
1 polymer ?
#
loop_
_entity_poly.entity_id
_entity_poly.type
_entity_poly.pdbx_seq_one_letter_code
_entity_poly.pdbx_strand_id
1 'polypeptide(L)'
;MITFDNVSMQYDSKHTALRNINIKIDKGEFVFIVGPSGAGKSTFVKMLTHELTPASGKVIVDGVDITNLNRSEVPYYRRKLGIVFQDFRLLQEKPFLKILHLFSV
;
A
#
# COMPACT_ATOMS: atom_id res chain seq x y z
N MET A 1 9.02 1.86 -9.36
CA MET A 1 9.93 2.42 -8.33
C MET A 1 9.08 2.91 -7.18
N ILE A 2 9.43 2.54 -5.95
CA ILE A 2 8.73 2.95 -4.73
C ILE A 2 9.73 3.67 -3.83
N THR A 3 9.32 4.77 -3.21
CA THR A 3 10.14 5.52 -2.27
C THR A 3 9.32 5.97 -1.07
N PHE A 4 9.85 5.70 0.12
CA PHE A 4 9.42 6.25 1.40
C PHE A 4 10.50 7.23 1.85
N ASP A 5 10.13 8.49 2.02
CA ASP A 5 11.02 9.56 2.47
C ASP A 5 10.51 10.09 3.82
N ASN A 6 11.27 9.78 4.87
CA ASN A 6 11.02 10.15 6.26
C ASN A 6 9.59 9.85 6.75
N VAL A 7 9.04 8.70 6.37
CA VAL A 7 7.63 8.38 6.59
C VAL A 7 7.36 7.91 8.00
N SER A 8 6.39 8.54 8.66
CA SER A 8 5.84 8.06 9.94
C SER A 8 4.32 7.92 9.87
N MET A 9 3.80 6.88 10.54
CA MET A 9 2.38 6.59 10.62
C MET A 9 1.98 6.27 12.05
N GLN A 10 0.90 6.91 12.50
CA GLN A 10 0.35 6.77 13.83
C GLN A 10 -1.18 6.66 13.71
N TYR A 11 -1.77 5.66 14.35
CA TYR A 11 -3.23 5.47 14.36
C TYR A 11 -3.91 6.37 15.39
N ASP A 12 -3.28 6.53 16.56
CA ASP A 12 -3.68 7.42 17.64
C ASP A 12 -2.45 7.82 18.46
N SER A 13 -2.62 8.72 19.43
CA SER A 13 -1.52 9.28 20.22
C SER A 13 -0.61 8.25 20.92
N LYS A 14 -1.05 7.00 21.10
CA LYS A 14 -0.29 5.94 21.77
C LYS A 14 0.24 4.86 20.80
N HIS A 15 -0.35 4.71 19.62
CA HIS A 15 -0.02 3.64 18.69
C HIS A 15 0.69 4.15 17.43
N THR A 16 2.01 4.31 17.52
CA THR A 16 2.88 4.54 16.36
C THR A 16 3.13 3.22 15.63
N ALA A 17 2.68 3.13 14.37
CA ALA A 17 2.85 1.93 13.56
C ALA A 17 4.16 1.94 12.78
N LEU A 18 4.60 3.11 12.32
CA LEU A 18 5.85 3.30 11.57
C LEU A 18 6.49 4.61 11.98
N ARG A 19 7.82 4.62 12.12
CA ARG A 19 8.57 5.79 12.61
C ARG A 19 9.77 6.04 11.72
N ASN A 20 9.75 7.18 11.04
CA ASN A 20 10.84 7.69 10.21
C ASN A 20 11.48 6.66 9.26
N ILE A 21 10.62 6.02 8.46
CA ILE A 21 11.04 4.99 7.51
C ILE A 21 11.54 5.64 6.22
N ASN A 22 12.74 5.24 5.81
CA ASN A 22 13.39 5.65 4.57
C ASN A 22 13.71 4.38 3.76
N ILE A 23 12.98 4.17 2.67
CA ILE A 23 13.10 2.96 1.84
C ILE A 23 13.03 3.37 0.38
N LYS A 24 13.87 2.75 -0.44
CA LYS A 24 13.80 2.83 -1.89
C LYS A 24 13.75 1.42 -2.46
N ILE A 25 12.77 1.14 -3.31
CA ILE A 25 12.62 -0.12 -4.03
C ILE A 25 12.61 0.21 -5.52
N ASP A 26 13.60 -0.29 -6.24
CA ASP A 26 13.76 -0.03 -7.65
C ASP A 26 12.83 -0.93 -8.50
N LYS A 27 12.63 -0.53 -9.76
CA LYS A 27 11.72 -1.26 -10.65
C LYS A 27 12.28 -2.65 -10.93
N GLY A 28 11.45 -3.68 -10.73
CA GLY A 28 11.81 -5.08 -10.97
C GLY A 28 12.39 -5.80 -9.75
N GLU A 29 12.58 -5.11 -8.63
CA GLU A 29 13.01 -5.76 -7.40
C GLU A 29 11.90 -6.63 -6.79
N PHE A 30 12.32 -7.74 -6.21
CA PHE A 30 11.45 -8.62 -5.45
C PHE A 30 11.85 -8.56 -3.97
N VAL A 31 11.00 -7.92 -3.16
CA VAL A 31 11.31 -7.56 -1.77
C VAL A 31 10.39 -8.30 -0.81
N PHE A 32 10.97 -8.82 0.27
CA PHE A 32 10.25 -9.41 1.38
C PHE A 32 10.23 -8.45 2.58
N ILE A 33 9.05 -8.31 3.20
CA ILE A 33 8.89 -7.56 4.45
C ILE A 33 8.63 -8.54 5.57
N VAL A 34 9.60 -8.69 6.46
CA VAL A 34 9.56 -9.65 7.58
C VAL A 34 9.63 -8.93 8.93
N GLY A 35 9.07 -9.55 9.96
CA GLY A 35 9.06 -8.99 11.32
C GLY A 35 7.92 -9.58 12.16
N PRO A 36 7.94 -9.38 13.49
CA PRO A 36 6.92 -9.92 14.38
C PRO A 36 5.53 -9.32 14.10
N SER A 37 4.48 -9.96 14.63
CA SER A 37 3.14 -9.38 14.59
C SER A 37 3.14 -7.99 15.25
N GLY A 38 2.40 -7.04 14.69
CA GLY A 38 2.39 -5.65 15.17
C GLY A 38 3.57 -4.78 14.73
N ALA A 39 4.57 -5.31 14.03
CA ALA A 39 5.74 -4.54 13.56
C ALA A 39 5.43 -3.48 12.46
N GLY A 40 4.16 -3.26 12.11
CA GLY A 40 3.76 -2.27 11.10
C GLY A 40 3.78 -2.76 9.64
N LYS A 41 4.01 -4.05 9.37
CA LYS A 41 4.03 -4.63 8.01
C LYS A 41 2.74 -4.33 7.22
N SER A 42 1.59 -4.61 7.82
CA SER A 42 0.30 -4.33 7.19
C SER A 42 0.07 -2.83 7.01
N THR A 43 0.55 -1.99 7.92
CA THR A 43 0.50 -0.53 7.79
C THR A 43 1.35 -0.05 6.61
N PHE A 44 2.53 -0.62 6.40
CA PHE A 44 3.39 -0.33 5.25
C PHE A 44 2.66 -0.62 3.93
N VAL A 45 2.09 -1.82 3.80
CA VAL A 45 1.32 -2.22 2.61
C VAL A 45 0.09 -1.31 2.43
N LYS A 46 -0.61 -0.96 3.50
CA LYS A 46 -1.79 -0.08 3.44
C LYS A 46 -1.47 1.35 2.97
N MET A 47 -0.27 1.86 3.22
CA MET A 47 0.14 3.14 2.64
C MET A 47 0.42 3.01 1.15
N LEU A 48 1.03 1.89 0.72
CA LEU A 48 1.21 1.60 -0.71
C LEU A 48 -0.13 1.48 -1.45
N THR A 49 -1.16 0.90 -0.83
CA THR A 49 -2.49 0.82 -1.47
C THR A 49 -3.32 2.09 -1.34
N HIS A 50 -2.74 3.13 -0.72
CA HIS A 50 -3.42 4.37 -0.36
C HIS A 50 -4.72 4.10 0.42
N GLU A 51 -4.71 3.10 1.30
CA GLU A 51 -5.73 2.87 2.34
C GLU A 51 -5.45 3.72 3.57
N LEU A 52 -4.17 4.02 3.82
CA LEU A 52 -3.71 4.93 4.87
C LEU A 52 -2.81 6.00 4.26
N THR A 53 -2.98 7.23 4.70
CA THR A 53 -2.05 8.32 4.43
C THR A 53 -1.07 8.47 5.60
N PRO A 54 0.21 8.73 5.33
CA PRO A 54 1.18 8.89 6.41
C PRO A 54 0.89 10.16 7.21
N ALA A 55 1.25 10.15 8.50
CA ALA A 55 1.14 11.34 9.35
C ALA A 55 2.23 12.37 9.03
N SER A 56 3.36 11.92 8.50
CA SER A 56 4.46 12.77 8.03
C SER A 56 5.33 12.01 7.02
N GLY A 57 6.13 12.76 6.25
CA GLY A 57 6.96 12.22 5.18
C GLY A 57 6.21 12.10 3.86
N LYS A 58 6.84 11.45 2.88
CA LYS A 58 6.30 11.28 1.52
C LYS A 58 6.41 9.84 1.05
N VAL A 59 5.37 9.37 0.36
CA VAL A 59 5.38 8.10 -0.35
C VAL A 59 5.24 8.38 -1.84
N ILE A 60 6.18 7.87 -2.63
CA ILE A 60 6.24 8.05 -4.08
C ILE A 60 6.18 6.67 -4.73
N VAL A 61 5.27 6.49 -5.69
CA VAL A 61 5.13 5.25 -6.46
C VAL A 61 5.09 5.57 -7.94
N ASP A 62 6.04 5.02 -8.68
CA ASP A 62 6.25 5.26 -10.11
C ASP A 62 6.27 6.75 -10.48
N GLY A 63 6.96 7.55 -9.65
CA GLY A 63 7.12 8.99 -9.84
C GLY A 63 5.92 9.83 -9.41
N VAL A 64 4.84 9.22 -8.92
CA VAL A 64 3.67 9.92 -8.40
C VAL A 64 3.77 10.00 -6.87
N ASP A 65 3.68 11.22 -6.32
CA ASP A 65 3.52 11.40 -4.87
C ASP A 65 2.11 10.97 -4.46
N ILE A 66 2.02 9.81 -3.82
CA ILE A 66 0.73 9.24 -3.42
C ILE A 66 0.24 9.78 -2.08
N THR A 67 1.04 10.61 -1.40
CA THR A 67 0.71 11.18 -0.09
C THR A 67 -0.47 12.14 -0.17
N ASN A 68 -0.55 12.89 -1.27
CA ASN A 68 -1.48 14.00 -1.47
C ASN A 68 -2.46 13.77 -2.62
N LEU A 69 -2.77 12.52 -2.95
CA LEU A 69 -3.75 12.23 -3.99
C LEU A 69 -5.13 12.76 -3.61
N ASN A 70 -5.78 13.40 -4.58
CA ASN A 70 -7.19 13.71 -4.46
C ASN A 70 -8.01 12.42 -4.51
N ARG A 71 -9.16 12.43 -3.84
CA ARG A 71 -10.06 11.27 -3.79
C ARG A 71 -10.46 10.74 -5.17
N SER A 72 -10.55 11.62 -6.17
CA SER A 72 -10.84 11.28 -7.57
C SER A 72 -9.70 10.55 -8.29
N GLU A 73 -8.46 10.73 -7.83
CA GLU A 73 -7.24 10.14 -8.42
C GLU A 73 -6.95 8.74 -7.86
N VAL A 74 -7.40 8.46 -6.63
CA VAL A 74 -7.18 7.19 -5.93
C VAL A 74 -7.60 5.96 -6.75
N PRO A 75 -8.77 5.92 -7.43
CA PRO A 75 -9.14 4.77 -8.25
C PRO A 75 -8.16 4.54 -9.42
N TYR A 76 -7.71 5.61 -10.07
CA TYR A 76 -6.76 5.52 -11.18
C TYR A 76 -5.39 5.03 -10.72
N TYR A 77 -4.97 5.45 -9.52
CA TYR A 77 -3.78 4.94 -8.88
C TYR A 77 -3.89 3.45 -8.58
N ARG A 78 -4.97 3.02 -7.93
CA ARG A 78 -5.16 1.61 -7.52
C ARG A 78 -5.22 0.62 -8.69
N ARG A 79 -5.69 1.05 -9.87
CA ARG A 79 -5.65 0.23 -11.09
C ARG A 79 -4.25 -0.11 -11.58
N LYS A 80 -3.23 0.62 -11.14
CA LYS A 80 -1.82 0.32 -11.46
C LYS A 80 -1.21 -0.71 -10.51
N LEU A 81 -1.91 -1.10 -9.44
CA LEU A 81 -1.42 -2.02 -8.42
C LEU A 81 -2.09 -3.39 -8.55
N GLY A 82 -1.29 -4.44 -8.69
CA GLY A 82 -1.73 -5.81 -8.43
C GLY A 82 -1.67 -6.10 -6.93
N ILE A 83 -2.81 -6.38 -6.29
CA ILE A 83 -2.89 -6.61 -4.83
C ILE A 83 -3.55 -7.96 -4.56
N VAL A 84 -2.90 -8.77 -3.71
CA VAL A 84 -3.47 -9.99 -3.14
C VAL A 84 -3.67 -9.77 -1.65
N PHE A 85 -4.91 -9.95 -1.17
CA PHE A 85 -5.26 -9.73 0.23
C PHE A 85 -4.95 -10.97 1.08
N GLN A 86 -4.57 -10.75 2.35
CA GLN A 86 -4.33 -11.81 3.33
C GLN A 86 -5.59 -12.67 3.54
N ASP A 87 -6.75 -12.02 3.68
CA ASP A 87 -8.04 -12.70 3.65
C ASP A 87 -8.56 -12.72 2.22
N PHE A 88 -8.75 -13.92 1.66
CA PHE A 88 -9.22 -14.08 0.28
C PHE A 88 -10.61 -13.47 0.11
N ARG A 89 -10.67 -12.27 -0.48
CA ARG A 89 -11.92 -11.58 -0.83
C ARG A 89 -12.41 -11.99 -2.22
N LEU A 90 -12.77 -13.27 -2.36
CA LEU A 90 -13.40 -13.79 -3.57
C LEU A 90 -14.90 -13.49 -3.57
N LEU A 91 -15.44 -13.11 -4.73
CA LEU A 91 -16.88 -12.98 -4.93
C LEU A 91 -17.47 -14.38 -5.10
N GLN A 92 -18.03 -14.92 -4.03
CA GLN A 92 -18.55 -16.30 -3.98
C GLN A 92 -19.59 -16.60 -5.07
N GLU A 93 -20.33 -15.59 -5.51
CA GLU A 93 -21.38 -15.70 -6.53
C GLU A 93 -20.86 -15.65 -7.97
N LYS A 94 -19.55 -15.46 -8.18
CA LYS A 94 -18.96 -15.31 -9.53
C LYS A 94 -18.08 -16.50 -9.90
N PRO A 95 -18.09 -16.93 -11.17
CA PRO A 95 -17.11 -17.88 -11.67
C PRO A 95 -15.69 -17.34 -11.49
N PHE A 96 -14.75 -18.22 -11.15
CA PHE A 96 -13.34 -17.86 -10.90
C PHE A 96 -12.72 -17.01 -12.02
N LEU A 97 -12.99 -17.35 -13.28
CA LEU A 97 -12.50 -16.59 -14.43
C LEU A 97 -12.99 -15.12 -14.43
N LYS A 98 -14.22 -14.89 -13.97
CA LYS A 98 -14.83 -13.55 -13.88
C LYS A 98 -14.23 -12.76 -12.72
N ILE A 99 -13.83 -13.44 -11.64
CA ILE A 99 -13.12 -12.85 -10.50
C ILE A 99 -11.72 -12.40 -10.93
N LEU A 100 -10.96 -13.23 -11.64
CA LEU A 100 -9.65 -12.85 -12.19
C LEU A 100 -9.74 -11.61 -13.08
N HIS A 101 -10.80 -11.51 -13.88
CA HIS A 101 -11.02 -10.33 -14.71
C HIS A 101 -11.20 -9.06 -13.86
N LEU A 102 -11.94 -9.12 -12.74
CA LEU A 102 -12.15 -7.99 -11.83
C LEU A 102 -10.88 -7.49 -11.12
N PHE A 103 -9.90 -8.37 -10.90
CA PHE A 103 -8.61 -7.99 -10.32
C PHE A 103 -7.60 -7.50 -11.37
N SER A 104 -7.94 -7.59 -12.65
CA SER A 104 -7.08 -7.20 -13.78
C SER A 104 -7.44 -5.83 -14.39
N VAL A 105 -8.50 -5.17 -13.90
CA VAL A 105 -8.97 -3.84 -14.36
C VAL A 105 -8.90 -2.82 -13.24
#